data_AF-A0A1Y0ECV5-F1
#
_entry.id   AF-A0A1Y0ECV5-F1
#
_cell.length_a   1.000
_cell.length_b   1.000
_cell.length_c   1.000
_cell.angle_alpha   90.00
_cell.angle_beta   90.00
_cell.angle_gamma   90.00
#
_symmetry.space_group_name_H-M   'P 1'
#
loop_
_entity.id
_entity.type
_entity.pdbx_description
1 polymer ?
#
loop_
_entity_poly.entity_id
_entity_poly.type
_entity_poly.pdbx_seq_one_letter_code
_entity_poly.pdbx_strand_id
1 'polypeptide(L)'
;MFHYALIMLAAGLGIPVLAALNAALGRQIGSPAMAAAVLFVVAFGVALIAALLTQPQAAARLASAPKYLFLAGTLVAFYILSITWIAPVIGLGNAVFFVLLGQLISAAAIDHFGLFAAQVTPLTGTRAAGIALMAAGVVLTQKV
;
A
#
# COMPACT_ATOMS: atom_id res chain seq x y z
N MET A 1 -12.67 7.42 16.91
CA MET A 1 -12.22 6.06 16.54
C MET A 1 -13.03 5.46 15.41
N PHE A 2 -14.36 5.33 15.52
CA PHE A 2 -15.20 4.73 14.47
C PHE A 2 -15.07 5.41 13.09
N HIS A 3 -15.13 6.74 13.03
CA HIS A 3 -14.95 7.48 11.77
C HIS A 3 -13.59 7.24 11.10
N TYR A 4 -12.50 7.16 11.87
CA TYR A 4 -11.16 6.84 11.34
C TYR A 4 -11.10 5.41 10.78
N ALA A 5 -11.75 4.46 11.44
CA ALA A 5 -11.82 3.09 10.97
C ALA A 5 -12.57 2.98 9.63
N LEU A 6 -13.67 3.73 9.45
CA LEU A 6 -14.40 3.78 8.18
C LEU A 6 -13.57 4.37 7.03
N ILE A 7 -12.80 5.43 7.30
CA ILE A 7 -11.91 6.03 6.30
C ILE A 7 -10.85 5.01 5.87
N MET A 8 -10.21 4.33 6.83
CA MET A 8 -9.19 3.32 6.53
C MET A 8 -9.77 2.09 5.83
N LEU A 9 -11.01 1.70 6.16
CA LEU A 9 -11.72 0.63 5.46
C LEU A 9 -11.97 1.01 4.00
N ALA A 10 -12.47 2.23 3.75
CA ALA A 10 -12.68 2.73 2.39
C ALA A 10 -11.37 2.80 1.59
N ALA A 11 -10.28 3.25 2.23
CA ALA A 11 -8.95 3.24 1.63
C ALA A 11 -8.50 1.81 1.27
N GLY A 12 -8.75 0.84 2.16
CA GLY A 12 -8.46 -0.58 1.93
C GLY A 12 -9.24 -1.17 0.75
N LEU A 13 -10.52 -0.82 0.59
CA LEU A 13 -11.33 -1.22 -0.57
C LEU A 13 -10.80 -0.65 -1.89
N GLY A 14 -10.12 0.50 -1.84
CA GLY A 14 -9.49 1.11 -3.00
C GLY A 14 -8.30 0.32 -3.55
N ILE A 15 -7.60 -0.47 -2.73
CA ILE A 15 -6.36 -1.17 -3.12
C ILE A 15 -6.58 -2.27 -4.17
N PRO A 16 -7.62 -3.14 -4.07
CA PRO A 16 -7.92 -4.08 -5.15
C PRO A 16 -8.47 -3.38 -6.40
N VAL A 17 -9.27 -2.31 -6.22
CA VAL A 17 -9.86 -1.56 -7.34
C VAL A 17 -8.78 -0.88 -8.17
N LEU A 18 -7.84 -0.18 -7.53
CA LEU A 18 -6.72 0.46 -8.25
C LEU A 18 -5.88 -0.58 -8.98
N ALA A 19 -5.63 -1.74 -8.38
CA ALA A 19 -4.84 -2.80 -9.00
C ALA A 19 -5.56 -3.39 -10.21
N ALA A 20 -6.89 -3.61 -10.13
CA ALA A 20 -7.71 -4.06 -11.25
C ALA A 20 -7.70 -3.05 -12.42
N LEU A 21 -7.92 -1.77 -12.13
CA LEU A 21 -7.91 -0.70 -13.13
C LEU A 21 -6.55 -0.57 -13.80
N ASN A 22 -5.46 -0.59 -13.03
CA ASN A 22 -4.11 -0.46 -13.57
C ASN A 22 -3.70 -1.68 -14.39
N ALA A 23 -4.06 -2.89 -13.95
CA ALA A 23 -3.84 -4.12 -14.73
C ALA A 23 -4.64 -4.10 -16.05
N ALA A 24 -5.89 -3.62 -16.02
CA ALA A 24 -6.70 -3.48 -17.23
C ALA A 24 -6.06 -2.48 -18.22
N LEU A 25 -5.63 -1.31 -17.73
CA LEU A 25 -4.93 -0.31 -18.54
C LEU A 25 -3.61 -0.87 -19.11
N GLY A 26 -2.83 -1.59 -18.30
CA GLY A 26 -1.59 -2.23 -18.71
C GLY A 26 -1.79 -3.24 -19.83
N ARG A 27 -2.88 -4.03 -19.79
CA ARG A 27 -3.26 -4.93 -20.88
C ARG A 27 -3.72 -4.19 -22.13
N GLN A 28 -4.49 -3.11 -21.97
CA GLN A 28 -5.01 -2.33 -23.10
C GLN A 28 -3.90 -1.62 -23.88
N ILE A 29 -2.89 -1.09 -23.18
CA ILE A 29 -1.73 -0.41 -23.78
C ILE A 29 -0.62 -1.41 -24.18
N GLY A 30 -0.68 -2.64 -23.67
CA GLY A 30 0.37 -3.66 -23.87
C GLY A 30 1.66 -3.37 -23.07
N SER A 31 1.61 -2.45 -22.10
CA SER A 31 2.77 -2.09 -21.27
C SER A 31 2.36 -1.81 -19.81
N PRO A 32 2.64 -2.73 -18.88
CA PRO A 32 2.42 -2.53 -17.44
C PRO A 32 3.17 -1.32 -16.87
N ALA A 33 4.38 -1.05 -17.37
CA ALA A 33 5.19 0.07 -16.93
C ALA A 33 4.59 1.41 -17.35
N MET A 34 4.05 1.51 -18.57
CA MET A 34 3.35 2.73 -19.02
C MET A 34 2.05 2.96 -18.25
N ALA A 35 1.29 1.89 -17.95
CA ALA A 35 0.10 2.02 -17.10
C ALA A 35 0.43 2.52 -15.70
N ALA A 36 1.48 1.96 -15.08
CA ALA A 36 1.98 2.43 -13.79
C ALA A 36 2.44 3.90 -13.85
N ALA A 37 3.12 4.32 -14.92
CA ALA A 37 3.53 5.72 -15.09
C ALA A 37 2.32 6.66 -15.16
N VAL A 38 1.27 6.31 -15.92
CA VAL A 38 0.01 7.08 -15.98
C VAL A 38 -0.64 7.15 -14.61
N LEU A 39 -0.71 6.03 -13.88
CA LEU A 39 -1.21 5.99 -12.51
C LEU A 39 -0.45 6.95 -11.60
N PHE A 40 0.89 6.98 -11.68
CA PHE A 40 1.71 7.88 -10.86
C PHE A 40 1.52 9.34 -11.22
N VAL A 41 1.33 9.68 -12.50
CA VAL A 41 1.03 11.06 -12.93
C VAL A 41 -0.30 11.52 -12.34
N VAL A 42 -1.35 10.68 -12.42
CA VAL A 42 -2.67 11.01 -11.85
C VAL A 42 -2.58 11.13 -10.33
N ALA A 43 -1.94 10.17 -9.66
CA ALA A 43 -1.77 10.18 -8.20
C ALA A 43 -0.96 11.41 -7.74
N PHE A 44 0.10 11.77 -8.45
CA PHE A 44 0.90 12.96 -8.17
C PHE A 44 0.06 14.23 -8.32
N GLY A 45 -0.75 14.35 -9.38
CA GLY A 45 -1.63 15.51 -9.58
C GLY A 45 -2.63 15.68 -8.43
N VAL A 46 -3.29 14.60 -8.01
CA VAL A 46 -4.24 14.62 -6.88
C VAL A 46 -3.54 14.99 -5.58
N ALA A 47 -2.37 14.39 -5.30
CA ALA A 47 -1.59 14.68 -4.11
C ALA A 47 -1.08 16.13 -4.09
N LEU A 48 -0.65 16.65 -5.24
CA LEU A 48 -0.18 18.03 -5.38
C LEU A 48 -1.31 19.04 -5.14
N ILE A 49 -2.49 18.82 -5.73
CA ILE A 49 -3.67 19.66 -5.49
C ILE A 49 -4.02 19.66 -4.00
N ALA A 50 -4.08 18.48 -3.37
CA ALA A 50 -4.34 18.38 -1.94
C ALA A 50 -3.29 19.12 -1.08
N ALA A 51 -2.01 19.00 -1.43
CA ALA A 51 -0.92 19.70 -0.73
C ALA A 51 -1.03 21.23 -0.86
N LEU A 52 -1.39 21.73 -2.04
CA LEU A 52 -1.56 23.16 -2.30
C LEU A 52 -2.78 23.75 -1.58
N LEU A 53 -3.86 22.97 -1.43
CA LEU A 53 -5.08 23.40 -0.73
C LEU A 53 -4.96 23.35 0.80
N THR A 54 -4.09 22.50 1.34
CA THR A 54 -3.98 22.28 2.79
C THR A 54 -2.82 23.03 3.41
N GLN A 55 -1.59 22.80 2.94
CA GLN A 55 -0.40 23.32 3.61
C GLN A 55 0.78 23.57 2.65
N PRO A 56 0.64 24.51 1.68
CA PRO A 56 1.62 24.72 0.62
C PRO A 56 3.01 25.12 1.13
N GLN A 57 3.09 25.80 2.28
CA GLN A 57 4.36 26.23 2.89
C GLN A 57 5.22 25.06 3.39
N ALA A 58 4.64 23.87 3.59
CA ALA A 58 5.38 22.69 4.04
C ALA A 58 6.44 22.22 3.01
N ALA A 59 6.29 22.61 1.73
CA ALA A 59 7.26 22.28 0.69
C ALA A 59 8.68 22.78 1.01
N ALA A 60 8.82 23.91 1.72
CA ALA A 60 10.12 24.45 2.11
C ALA A 60 10.90 23.52 3.06
N ARG A 61 10.20 22.61 3.76
CA ARG A 61 10.81 21.64 4.70
C ARG A 61 11.30 20.36 4.00
N LEU A 62 10.98 20.16 2.72
CA LEU A 62 11.44 18.97 1.98
C LEU A 62 12.96 18.93 1.86
N ALA A 63 13.62 20.09 1.74
CA ALA A 63 15.08 20.18 1.62
C ALA A 63 15.82 19.70 2.88
N SER A 64 15.20 19.83 4.07
CA SER A 64 15.78 19.40 5.35
C SER A 64 15.30 18.02 5.81
N ALA A 65 14.38 17.39 5.07
CA ALA A 65 13.85 16.09 5.42
C ALA A 65 14.90 14.97 5.22
N PRO A 66 14.94 13.95 6.11
CA PRO A 66 15.82 12.80 5.93
C PRO A 66 15.59 12.09 4.59
N LYS A 67 16.66 11.93 3.80
CA LYS A 67 16.57 11.46 2.40
C LYS A 67 15.95 10.07 2.23
N TYR A 68 16.09 9.20 3.23
CA TYR A 68 15.52 7.86 3.19
C TYR A 68 13.99 7.86 3.16
N LEU A 69 13.32 8.92 3.62
CA LEU A 69 11.86 9.03 3.58
C LEU A 69 11.33 9.10 2.15
N PHE A 70 12.12 9.61 1.20
CA PHE A 70 11.74 9.67 -0.21
C PHE A 70 11.70 8.29 -0.88
N LEU A 71 12.31 7.26 -0.28
CA LEU A 71 12.26 5.88 -0.78
C LEU A 71 10.87 5.24 -0.65
N ALA A 72 9.96 5.84 0.13
CA ALA A 72 8.58 5.37 0.22
C ALA A 72 7.89 5.32 -1.16
N GLY A 73 8.18 6.29 -2.04
CA GLY A 73 7.66 6.28 -3.42
C GLY A 73 8.16 5.07 -4.23
N THR A 74 9.39 4.65 -4.01
CA THR A 74 9.98 3.46 -4.67
C THR A 74 9.26 2.18 -4.24
N LEU A 75 8.86 2.05 -2.97
CA LEU A 75 8.10 0.88 -2.48
C LEU A 75 6.72 0.79 -3.13
N VAL A 76 6.04 1.93 -3.30
CA VAL A 76 4.75 1.97 -3.99
C VAL A 76 4.91 1.67 -5.49
N ALA A 77 5.95 2.21 -6.13
CA ALA A 77 6.27 1.88 -7.52
C ALA A 77 6.52 0.39 -7.73
N PHE A 78 7.31 -0.23 -6.86
CA PHE A 78 7.53 -1.67 -6.86
C PHE A 78 6.20 -2.43 -6.72
N TYR A 79 5.38 -2.08 -5.72
CA TYR A 79 4.07 -2.72 -5.52
C TYR A 79 3.18 -2.64 -6.77
N ILE A 80 3.02 -1.45 -7.36
CA ILE A 80 2.17 -1.25 -8.54
C ILE A 80 2.69 -2.02 -9.75
N LEU A 81 4.00 -2.00 -10.00
CA LEU A 81 4.60 -2.75 -11.12
C LEU A 81 4.42 -4.27 -10.92
N SER A 82 4.73 -4.77 -9.71
CA SER A 82 4.58 -6.18 -9.37
C SER A 82 3.14 -6.64 -9.52
N ILE A 83 2.17 -5.93 -8.94
CA ILE A 83 0.77 -6.37 -8.99
C ILE A 83 0.20 -6.29 -10.41
N THR A 84 0.58 -5.29 -11.21
CA THR A 84 0.12 -5.15 -12.60
C THR A 84 0.64 -6.28 -13.48
N TRP A 85 1.86 -6.75 -13.22
CA TRP A 85 2.47 -7.85 -13.96
C TRP A 85 2.02 -9.24 -13.46
N ILE A 86 1.87 -9.42 -12.15
CA ILE A 86 1.59 -10.71 -11.51
C ILE A 86 0.09 -11.02 -11.44
N ALA A 87 -0.78 -10.01 -11.24
CA ALA A 87 -2.23 -10.23 -11.12
C ALA A 87 -2.86 -10.96 -12.33
N PRO A 88 -2.43 -10.72 -13.59
CA PRO A 88 -2.90 -11.50 -14.73
C PRO A 88 -2.49 -13.00 -14.70
N VAL A 89 -1.42 -13.35 -13.98
CA VAL A 89 -0.86 -14.71 -13.95
C VAL A 89 -1.49 -15.57 -12.86
N ILE A 90 -1.53 -15.07 -11.61
CA ILE A 90 -2.01 -15.84 -10.45
C ILE A 90 -3.40 -15.43 -9.98
N GLY A 91 -4.03 -14.47 -10.68
CA GLY A 91 -5.29 -13.85 -10.28
C GLY A 91 -5.10 -12.71 -9.28
N LEU A 92 -5.92 -11.66 -9.44
CA LEU A 92 -5.85 -10.46 -8.60
C LEU A 92 -6.08 -10.76 -7.11
N GLY A 93 -7.02 -11.67 -6.80
CA GLY A 93 -7.31 -12.06 -5.41
C GLY A 93 -6.09 -12.64 -4.70
N ASN A 94 -5.43 -13.62 -5.32
CA ASN A 94 -4.23 -14.24 -4.76
C ASN A 94 -3.09 -13.23 -4.61
N ALA A 95 -2.86 -12.35 -5.60
CA ALA A 95 -1.85 -11.30 -5.50
C ALA A 95 -2.10 -10.36 -4.32
N VAL A 96 -3.34 -9.90 -4.13
CA VAL A 96 -3.73 -9.06 -2.98
C VAL A 96 -3.56 -9.80 -1.66
N PHE A 97 -3.92 -11.08 -1.60
CA PHE A 97 -3.76 -11.90 -0.39
C PHE A 97 -2.30 -12.03 0.05
N PHE A 98 -1.37 -12.30 -0.88
CA PHE A 98 0.06 -12.31 -0.54
C PHE A 98 0.56 -10.95 -0.05
N VAL A 99 0.08 -9.86 -0.64
CA VAL A 99 0.41 -8.51 -0.21
C VAL A 99 -0.12 -8.24 1.20
N LEU A 100 -1.36 -8.63 1.51
CA LEU A 100 -1.95 -8.48 2.83
C LEU A 100 -1.13 -9.23 3.89
N LEU A 101 -0.67 -10.45 3.60
CA LEU A 101 0.23 -11.20 4.49
C LEU A 101 1.53 -10.43 4.77
N GLY A 102 2.17 -9.91 3.71
CA GLY A 102 3.38 -9.10 3.85
C GLY A 102 3.15 -7.81 4.65
N GLN A 103 1.99 -7.16 4.46
CA GLN A 103 1.62 -5.96 5.20
C GLN A 103 1.40 -6.25 6.70
N LEU A 104 0.78 -7.37 7.05
CA LEU A 104 0.59 -7.77 8.45
C LEU A 104 1.92 -8.03 9.16
N ILE A 105 2.83 -8.75 8.52
CA ILE A 105 4.17 -9.04 9.07
C ILE A 105 4.96 -7.74 9.24
N SER A 106 4.98 -6.90 8.20
CA SER A 106 5.71 -5.63 8.20
C SER A 106 5.17 -4.67 9.27
N ALA A 107 3.84 -4.51 9.37
CA ALA A 107 3.21 -3.67 10.38
C ALA A 107 3.53 -4.15 11.80
N ALA A 108 3.49 -5.46 12.04
CA ALA A 108 3.87 -6.03 13.34
C ALA A 108 5.33 -5.72 13.70
N ALA A 109 6.24 -5.86 12.74
CA ALA A 109 7.66 -5.58 12.95
C ALA A 109 7.92 -4.08 13.19
N ILE A 110 7.31 -3.20 12.38
CA ILE A 110 7.45 -1.74 12.51
C ILE A 110 6.97 -1.28 13.89
N ASP A 111 5.79 -1.72 14.32
CA ASP A 111 5.21 -1.34 15.61
C ASP A 111 6.00 -1.91 16.80
N HIS A 112 6.49 -3.15 16.68
CA HIS A 112 7.21 -3.81 17.76
C HIS A 112 8.60 -3.20 17.99
N PHE A 113 9.33 -2.93 16.91
CA PHE A 113 10.69 -2.37 16.97
C PHE A 113 10.73 -0.84 16.93
N GLY A 114 9.59 -0.15 16.76
CA GLY A 114 9.53 1.31 16.65
C GLY A 114 10.25 1.86 15.41
N LEU A 115 10.27 1.08 14.32
CA LEU A 115 11.01 1.45 13.12
C LEU A 115 10.46 2.75 12.52
N PHE A 116 11.34 3.55 11.91
CA PHE A 116 10.98 4.81 11.25
C PHE A 116 10.27 5.85 12.14
N ALA A 117 10.58 5.84 13.44
CA ALA A 117 9.92 6.68 14.46
C ALA A 117 8.42 6.39 14.65
N ALA A 118 7.98 5.16 14.32
CA ALA A 118 6.65 4.68 14.62
C ALA A 118 6.41 4.60 16.15
N GLN A 119 5.14 4.71 16.56
CA GLN A 119 4.77 4.51 17.96
C GLN A 119 5.04 3.06 18.37
N VAL A 120 5.94 2.86 19.32
CA VAL A 120 6.27 1.54 19.84
C VAL A 120 5.04 0.96 20.53
N THR A 121 4.47 -0.06 19.91
CA THR A 121 3.36 -0.81 20.48
C THR A 121 3.82 -2.26 20.63
N PRO A 122 4.23 -2.68 21.84
CA PRO A 122 4.73 -4.01 22.09
C PRO A 122 3.77 -5.08 21.56
N LEU A 123 4.32 -6.09 20.90
CA LEU A 123 3.54 -7.18 20.34
C LEU A 123 3.09 -8.07 21.49
N THR A 124 1.85 -7.91 21.93
CA THR A 124 1.25 -8.79 22.94
C THR A 124 0.95 -10.16 22.34
N GLY A 125 0.91 -11.21 23.18
CA GLY A 125 0.52 -12.55 22.72
C GLY A 125 -0.86 -12.58 22.06
N THR A 126 -1.80 -11.75 22.52
CA THR A 126 -3.12 -11.59 21.91
C THR A 126 -3.07 -10.95 20.53
N ARG A 127 -2.23 -9.92 20.33
CA ARG A 127 -2.04 -9.28 19.02
C ARG A 127 -1.34 -10.20 18.04
N ALA A 128 -0.32 -10.93 18.50
CA ALA A 128 0.37 -11.95 17.70
C ALA A 128 -0.60 -13.06 17.26
N ALA A 129 -1.44 -13.57 18.17
CA ALA A 129 -2.45 -14.57 17.85
C ALA A 129 -3.50 -14.03 16.85
N GLY A 130 -3.94 -12.77 17.00
CA GLY A 130 -4.85 -12.12 16.06
C GLY A 130 -4.26 -12.00 14.65
N ILE A 131 -2.99 -11.60 14.55
CA ILE A 131 -2.28 -11.53 13.27
C ILE A 131 -2.11 -12.92 12.65
N ALA A 132 -1.78 -13.93 13.46
CA ALA A 132 -1.68 -15.32 13.00
C ALA A 132 -3.02 -15.85 12.48
N LEU A 133 -4.13 -15.54 13.15
CA LEU A 133 -5.48 -15.89 12.71
C LEU A 133 -5.85 -15.20 11.40
N MET A 134 -5.54 -13.90 11.25
CA MET A 134 -5.74 -13.19 9.99
C MET A 134 -4.90 -13.82 8.87
N ALA A 135 -3.65 -14.16 9.15
CA ALA A 135 -2.78 -14.82 8.17
C ALA A 135 -3.30 -16.20 7.76
N ALA A 136 -3.75 -17.01 8.72
CA ALA A 136 -4.38 -18.31 8.45
C ALA A 136 -5.68 -18.15 7.63
N GLY A 137 -6.49 -17.15 7.94
CA GLY A 137 -7.69 -16.81 7.16
C GLY A 137 -7.36 -16.47 5.71
N VAL A 138 -6.31 -15.66 5.49
CA VAL A 138 -5.84 -15.35 4.13
C VAL A 138 -5.41 -16.61 3.38
N VAL A 139 -4.60 -17.47 4.00
CA VAL A 139 -4.17 -18.75 3.40
C VAL A 139 -5.35 -19.65 3.05
N LEU A 140 -6.36 -19.74 3.93
CA LEU A 140 -7.57 -20.52 3.68
C LEU A 140 -8.40 -19.97 2.51
N THR A 141 -8.41 -18.66 2.31
CA THR A 141 -9.15 -18.02 1.20
C THR A 141 -8.43 -18.08 -0.15
N GLN A 142 -7.13 -18.40 -0.16
CA GLN A 142 -6.42 -18.65 -1.41
C GLN A 142 -7.01 -19.90 -2.06
N LYS A 143 -7.64 -19.74 -3.22
CA LYS A 143 -8.01 -20.88 -4.05
C LYS A 143 -6.71 -21.49 -4.60
N VAL A 144 -6.47 -22.76 -4.27
CA VAL A 144 -5.57 -23.63 -5.03
C VAL A 144 -6.13 -23.78 -6.45
#